data_AF-A0A9D7P491-F1
#
_entry.id   AF-A0A9D7P491-F1
#
_cell.length_a   1.000
_cell.length_b   1.000
_cell.length_c   1.000
_cell.angle_alpha   90.00
_cell.angle_beta   90.00
_cell.angle_gamma   90.00
#
_symmetry.space_group_name_H-M   'P 1'
#
loop_
_entity.id
_entity.type
_entity.pdbx_description
1 polymer ?
#
loop_
_entity_poly.entity_id
_entity_poly.type
_entity_poly.pdbx_seq_one_letter_code
_entity_poly.pdbx_strand_id
1 'polypeptide(L)'
;MNVEDLNVKDRIESWNFELSTSGGLTGKGLGGITAGSDGKATASDGRNNCQDQLLDEETKELDRLIRKSNPARWRKKYAIPGNPHGYADQIHYSFKLTVKTSKGAQIFETTWYDQSAEKTPADLQAIVKQAWKTRDKAIAKCRK
;
A
#
# COMPACT_ATOMS: atom_id res chain seq x y z
N MET A 1 -14.92 6.94 -22.97
CA MET A 1 -15.01 6.98 -21.48
C MET A 1 -13.77 7.71 -21.01
N ASN A 2 -13.91 8.98 -20.60
CA ASN A 2 -12.77 9.85 -20.34
C ASN A 2 -12.08 9.40 -19.04
N VAL A 3 -10.84 8.94 -19.18
CA VAL A 3 -9.93 8.76 -18.06
C VAL A 3 -9.40 10.16 -17.76
N GLU A 4 -10.00 10.83 -16.77
CA GLU A 4 -9.31 11.96 -16.14
C GLU A 4 -8.10 11.36 -15.42
N ASP A 5 -6.99 11.29 -16.15
CA ASP A 5 -5.67 11.14 -15.57
C ASP A 5 -5.62 12.05 -14.34
N LEU A 6 -5.10 11.52 -13.23
CA LEU A 6 -4.54 12.36 -12.18
C LEU A 6 -3.53 13.28 -12.85
N ASN A 7 -3.98 14.47 -13.25
CA ASN A 7 -3.10 15.46 -13.79
C ASN A 7 -2.28 15.87 -12.58
N VAL A 8 -1.00 15.49 -12.54
CA VAL A 8 -0.05 15.81 -11.46
C VAL A 8 0.07 17.32 -11.22
N LYS A 9 -0.62 18.15 -12.02
CA LYS A 9 -0.93 19.55 -11.74
C LYS A 9 -1.82 19.77 -10.51
N ASP A 10 -2.72 18.85 -10.17
CA ASP A 10 -3.54 18.97 -8.97
C ASP A 10 -2.69 18.58 -7.76
N ARG A 11 -2.45 19.58 -6.90
CA ARG A 11 -1.60 19.43 -5.72
C ARG A 11 -2.23 18.43 -4.75
N ILE A 12 -1.53 17.31 -4.48
CA ILE A 12 -1.91 16.40 -3.39
C ILE A 12 -1.81 17.17 -2.07
N GLU A 13 -2.95 17.32 -1.38
CA GLU A 13 -3.07 17.97 -0.07
C GLU A 13 -2.78 16.98 1.06
N SER A 14 -3.36 15.79 0.97
CA SER A 14 -3.13 14.70 1.90
C SER A 14 -3.27 13.35 1.23
N TRP A 15 -2.71 12.32 1.86
CA TRP A 15 -2.85 10.94 1.43
C TRP A 15 -3.01 10.02 2.63
N ASN A 16 -3.65 8.88 2.40
CA ASN A 16 -3.66 7.75 3.32
C ASN A 16 -3.61 6.47 2.48
N PHE A 17 -2.79 5.52 2.88
CA PHE A 17 -2.81 4.19 2.27
C PHE A 17 -3.09 3.10 3.30
N GLU A 18 -3.57 1.98 2.79
CA GLU A 18 -3.70 0.71 3.48
C GLU A 18 -3.06 -0.38 2.62
N LEU A 19 -2.13 -1.10 3.22
CA LEU A 19 -1.56 -2.32 2.68
C LEU A 19 -1.92 -3.45 3.62
N SER A 20 -2.68 -4.44 3.14
CA SER A 20 -3.04 -5.61 3.94
C SER A 20 -2.78 -6.88 3.15
N THR A 21 -2.60 -7.97 3.89
CA THR A 21 -2.39 -9.29 3.31
C THR A 21 -3.31 -10.32 3.95
N SER A 22 -3.67 -11.33 3.18
CA SER A 22 -4.44 -12.50 3.61
C SER A 22 -3.89 -13.77 2.96
N GLY A 23 -4.47 -14.93 3.30
CA GLY A 23 -4.00 -16.21 2.76
C GLY A 23 -2.80 -16.75 3.52
N GLY A 24 -1.92 -17.48 2.84
CA GLY A 24 -0.87 -18.25 3.50
C GLY A 24 -1.40 -19.50 4.19
N LEU A 25 -0.50 -20.29 4.78
CA LEU A 25 -0.84 -21.56 5.45
C LEU A 25 -1.91 -21.45 6.54
N THR A 26 -2.05 -20.27 7.17
CA THR A 26 -3.02 -20.02 8.25
C THR A 26 -4.22 -19.19 7.81
N GLY A 27 -4.25 -18.72 6.56
CA GLY A 27 -5.23 -17.76 6.07
C GLY A 27 -5.06 -16.31 6.55
N LYS A 28 -4.16 -16.05 7.52
CA LYS A 28 -3.99 -14.76 8.19
C LYS A 28 -3.12 -13.75 7.43
N GLY A 29 -2.44 -14.18 6.36
CA GLY A 29 -1.45 -13.37 5.67
C GLY A 29 -0.25 -13.01 6.55
N LEU A 30 0.42 -11.93 6.17
CA LEU A 30 1.56 -11.33 6.86
C LEU A 30 1.14 -10.14 7.75
N GLY A 31 -0.15 -9.79 7.81
CA GLY A 31 -0.64 -8.56 8.44
C GLY A 31 -0.68 -7.38 7.47
N GLY A 32 -0.41 -6.17 7.96
CA GLY A 32 -0.56 -4.96 7.13
C GLY A 32 -0.05 -3.69 7.79
N ILE A 33 -0.25 -2.58 7.09
CA ILE A 33 0.03 -1.23 7.57
C ILE A 33 -0.94 -0.23 6.93
N THR A 34 -1.49 0.65 7.76
CA THR A 34 -2.08 1.91 7.33
C THR A 34 -1.14 3.05 7.68
N ALA A 35 -1.02 4.05 6.81
CA ALA A 35 -0.29 5.26 7.11
C ALA A 35 -0.85 6.47 6.36
N GLY A 36 -0.78 7.64 6.99
CA GLY A 36 -1.23 8.91 6.43
C GLY A 36 -0.12 9.95 6.28
N SER A 37 -0.43 11.00 5.51
CA SER A 37 0.43 12.19 5.39
C SER A 37 0.54 13.01 6.67
N ASP A 38 -0.27 12.72 7.68
CA ASP A 38 -0.16 13.24 9.05
C ASP A 38 0.86 12.47 9.90
N GLY A 39 1.51 11.47 9.31
CA GLY A 39 2.50 10.62 9.95
C GLY A 39 1.92 9.59 10.92
N LYS A 40 0.59 9.49 11.06
CA LYS A 40 0.01 8.39 11.87
C LYS A 40 0.10 7.10 11.09
N ALA A 41 0.47 6.03 11.78
CA ALA A 41 0.48 4.69 11.21
C ALA A 41 -0.11 3.65 12.15
N THR A 42 -0.78 2.65 11.59
CA THR A 42 -1.15 1.42 12.30
C THR A 42 -0.54 0.23 11.57
N ALA A 43 0.34 -0.51 12.23
CA ALA A 43 0.97 -1.71 11.71
C ALA A 43 0.39 -2.96 12.38
N SER A 44 0.31 -4.07 11.63
CA SER A 44 -0.10 -5.37 12.16
C SER A 44 0.75 -6.51 11.62
N ASP A 45 0.95 -7.55 12.43
CA ASP A 45 1.67 -8.78 12.04
C ASP A 45 0.78 -10.04 12.03
N GLY A 46 -0.54 -9.83 12.02
CA GLY A 46 -1.54 -10.90 12.14
C GLY A 46 -1.75 -11.41 13.57
N ARG A 47 -0.99 -10.92 14.55
CA ARG A 47 -1.16 -11.21 15.99
C ARG A 47 -1.25 -9.94 16.83
N ASN A 48 -0.45 -8.94 16.49
CA ASN A 48 -0.33 -7.67 17.18
C ASN A 48 -0.80 -6.54 16.27
N ASN A 49 -1.36 -5.50 16.89
CA ASN A 49 -1.66 -4.22 16.25
C ASN A 49 -0.90 -3.12 16.98
N CYS A 50 -0.26 -2.24 16.22
CA CYS A 50 0.68 -1.24 16.68
C CYS A 50 0.32 0.12 16.13
N GLN A 51 -0.03 1.05 17.00
CA GLN A 51 -0.12 2.45 16.63
C GLN A 51 1.27 3.08 16.77
N ASP A 52 1.70 3.82 15.75
CA ASP A 52 2.99 4.51 15.74
C ASP A 52 2.84 5.88 15.09
N GLN A 53 3.75 6.78 15.45
CA GLN A 53 3.95 8.03 14.73
C GLN A 53 5.22 7.86 13.90
N LEU A 54 5.07 7.97 12.58
CA LEU A 54 6.16 7.89 11.63
C LEU A 54 7.17 9.01 11.90
N LEU A 55 8.44 8.69 11.72
CA LEU A 55 9.49 9.71 11.73
C LEU A 55 9.29 10.65 10.54
N ASP A 56 9.78 11.88 10.67
CA ASP A 56 9.70 12.89 9.61
C ASP A 56 10.32 12.38 8.29
N GLU A 57 11.45 11.67 8.37
CA GLU A 57 12.12 11.11 7.19
C GLU A 57 11.27 10.02 6.52
N GLU A 58 10.56 9.21 7.30
CA GLU A 58 9.69 8.14 6.78
C GLU A 58 8.45 8.72 6.11
N THR A 59 7.84 9.72 6.74
CA THR A 59 6.69 10.45 6.20
C THR A 59 7.08 11.17 4.91
N LYS A 60 8.23 11.86 4.88
CA LYS A 60 8.74 12.54 3.68
C LYS A 60 9.04 11.56 2.54
N GLU A 61 9.61 10.40 2.83
CA GLU A 61 9.90 9.41 1.79
C GLU A 61 8.62 8.81 1.21
N LEU A 62 7.64 8.47 2.05
CA LEU A 62 6.33 8.00 1.57
C LEU A 62 5.61 9.06 0.76
N ASP A 63 5.61 10.32 1.22
CA ASP A 63 5.02 11.45 0.49
C ASP A 63 5.68 11.64 -0.89
N ARG A 64 7.02 11.58 -0.95
CA ARG A 64 7.78 11.64 -2.20
C ARG A 64 7.41 10.51 -3.15
N LEU A 65 7.28 9.28 -2.66
CA LEU A 65 6.91 8.11 -3.47
C LEU A 65 5.48 8.22 -3.99
N ILE A 66 4.53 8.64 -3.15
CA ILE A 66 3.12 8.80 -3.52
C ILE A 66 2.96 9.90 -4.57
N ARG A 67 3.60 11.06 -4.38
CA ARG A 67 3.57 12.17 -5.36
C ARG A 67 4.20 11.82 -6.70
N LYS A 68 5.15 10.87 -6.73
CA LYS A 68 5.81 10.42 -7.95
C LYS A 68 5.08 9.24 -8.62
N SER A 69 4.09 8.64 -7.95
CA SER A 69 3.33 7.52 -8.49
C SER A 69 2.25 7.98 -9.47
N ASN A 70 1.80 7.06 -10.32
CA ASN A 70 0.67 7.28 -11.23
C ASN A 70 -0.41 6.22 -10.99
N PRO A 71 -1.19 6.36 -9.90
CA PRO A 71 -2.12 5.34 -9.47
C PRO A 71 -3.32 5.19 -10.42
N ALA A 72 -3.60 6.19 -11.25
CA ALA A 72 -4.60 6.11 -12.32
C ALA A 72 -4.26 5.04 -13.38
N ARG A 73 -2.97 4.68 -13.52
CA ARG A 73 -2.52 3.59 -14.42
C ARG A 73 -2.49 2.23 -13.74
N TRP A 74 -2.77 2.15 -12.44
CA TRP A 74 -2.78 0.87 -11.77
C TRP A 74 -3.99 0.04 -12.20
N ARG A 75 -3.75 -1.25 -12.44
CA ARG A 75 -4.83 -2.21 -12.67
C ARG A 75 -5.47 -2.58 -11.35
N LYS A 76 -6.77 -2.89 -11.37
CA LYS A 76 -7.48 -3.42 -10.19
C LYS A 76 -6.86 -4.71 -9.65
N LYS A 77 -6.24 -5.51 -10.54
CA LYS A 77 -5.60 -6.77 -10.18
C LYS A 77 -4.38 -7.02 -11.06
N TYR A 78 -3.30 -7.50 -10.46
CA TYR A 78 -2.13 -8.04 -11.15
C TYR A 78 -2.04 -9.54 -10.88
N ALA A 79 -2.01 -10.32 -11.95
CA ALA A 79 -1.88 -11.76 -11.88
C ALA A 79 -1.04 -12.29 -13.05
N ILE A 80 -0.30 -13.37 -12.82
CA ILE A 80 0.36 -14.11 -13.89
C ILE A 80 -0.65 -15.03 -14.60
N PRO A 81 -0.54 -15.25 -15.93
CA PRO A 81 -1.51 -16.05 -16.67
C PRO A 81 -1.68 -17.49 -16.17
N GLY A 82 -0.61 -18.12 -15.67
CA GLY A 82 -0.64 -19.48 -15.14
C GLY A 82 -1.25 -19.62 -13.74
N ASN A 83 -1.54 -18.49 -13.07
CA ASN A 83 -2.11 -18.47 -11.73
C ASN A 83 -2.99 -17.21 -11.52
N PRO A 84 -4.13 -17.10 -12.23
CA PRO A 84 -4.96 -15.90 -12.19
C PRO A 84 -5.79 -15.79 -10.89
N HIS A 85 -6.01 -16.89 -10.18
CA HIS A 85 -6.88 -16.98 -9.00
C HIS A 85 -6.14 -17.27 -7.69
N GLY A 86 -4.82 -17.39 -7.75
CA GLY A 86 -4.02 -17.80 -6.61
C GLY A 86 -4.12 -19.30 -6.31
N TYR A 87 -3.19 -19.79 -5.51
CA TYR A 87 -3.25 -21.11 -4.87
C TYR A 87 -3.64 -20.99 -3.39
N ALA A 88 -4.03 -22.10 -2.77
CA ALA A 88 -4.59 -22.14 -1.42
C ALA A 88 -3.64 -21.58 -0.33
N ASP A 89 -2.32 -21.69 -0.54
CA ASP A 89 -1.27 -21.29 0.40
C ASP A 89 -0.62 -19.95 0.07
N GLN A 90 -1.10 -19.23 -0.94
CA GLN A 90 -0.48 -17.98 -1.37
C GLN A 90 -0.88 -16.79 -0.52
N ILE A 91 0.03 -15.82 -0.43
CA ILE A 91 -0.26 -14.54 0.18
C ILE A 91 -0.93 -13.64 -0.86
N HIS A 92 -2.14 -13.20 -0.55
CA HIS A 92 -2.88 -12.22 -1.31
C HIS A 92 -2.67 -10.83 -0.70
N TYR A 93 -2.25 -9.87 -1.52
CA TYR A 93 -2.02 -8.48 -1.16
C TYR A 93 -3.17 -7.62 -1.64
N SER A 94 -3.60 -6.71 -0.78
CA SER A 94 -4.55 -5.64 -1.09
C SER A 94 -3.91 -4.30 -0.76
N PHE A 95 -3.90 -3.39 -1.72
CA PHE A 95 -3.43 -2.03 -1.53
C PHE A 95 -4.52 -1.04 -1.91
N LYS A 96 -4.75 -0.07 -1.02
CA LYS A 96 -5.67 1.03 -1.20
C LYS A 96 -4.95 2.33 -0.93
N LEU A 97 -5.03 3.28 -1.87
CA LEU A 97 -4.52 4.63 -1.73
C LEU A 97 -5.67 5.61 -1.86
N THR A 98 -5.87 6.42 -0.84
CA THR A 98 -6.76 7.57 -0.85
C THR A 98 -5.93 8.84 -0.97
N VAL A 99 -6.17 9.63 -2.02
CA VAL A 99 -5.50 10.92 -2.26
C VAL A 99 -6.54 12.02 -2.17
N LYS A 100 -6.29 13.03 -1.35
CA LYS A 100 -7.10 14.25 -1.31
C LYS A 100 -6.41 15.35 -2.10
N THR A 101 -7.17 15.98 -2.98
CA THR A 101 -6.78 17.14 -3.78
C THR A 101 -7.80 18.25 -3.58
N SER A 102 -7.52 19.43 -4.14
CA SER A 102 -8.47 20.54 -4.18
C SER A 102 -9.79 20.21 -4.91
N LYS A 103 -9.79 19.17 -5.76
CA LYS A 103 -10.98 18.69 -6.49
C LYS A 103 -11.77 17.62 -5.71
N GLY A 104 -11.26 17.17 -4.57
CA GLY A 104 -11.87 16.12 -3.75
C GLY A 104 -10.95 14.93 -3.52
N ALA A 105 -11.52 13.88 -2.93
CA ALA A 105 -10.82 12.63 -2.63
C ALA A 105 -10.97 11.62 -3.76
N GLN A 106 -9.87 10.95 -4.12
CA GLN A 106 -9.82 9.85 -5.07
C GLN A 106 -9.28 8.61 -4.39
N ILE A 107 -9.81 7.44 -4.77
CA ILE A 107 -9.44 6.14 -4.21
C ILE A 107 -8.91 5.25 -5.34
N PHE A 108 -7.75 4.65 -5.11
CA PHE A 108 -7.10 3.71 -6.02
C PHE A 108 -6.89 2.40 -5.29
N GLU A 109 -7.40 1.31 -5.86
CA GLU A 109 -7.35 -0.02 -5.25
C GLU A 109 -6.74 -1.01 -6.23
N THR A 110 -5.87 -1.86 -5.70
CA THR A 110 -5.22 -2.93 -6.48
C THR A 110 -4.88 -4.13 -5.62
N THR A 111 -4.92 -5.31 -6.23
CA THR A 111 -4.59 -6.57 -5.58
C THR A 111 -3.63 -7.43 -6.40
N TRP A 112 -2.86 -8.28 -5.73
CA TRP A 112 -1.97 -9.25 -6.37
C TRP A 112 -1.67 -10.41 -5.43
N TYR A 113 -1.22 -11.54 -5.98
CA TYR A 113 -0.60 -12.61 -5.19
C TYR A 113 0.92 -12.40 -5.14
N ASP A 114 1.59 -12.89 -4.10
CA ASP A 114 3.05 -12.84 -3.93
C ASP A 114 3.84 -13.12 -5.23
N GLN A 115 3.52 -14.18 -5.96
CA GLN A 115 4.18 -14.53 -7.23
C GLN A 115 3.96 -13.52 -8.37
N SER A 116 2.94 -12.67 -8.24
CA SER A 116 2.62 -11.60 -9.20
C SER A 116 3.17 -10.25 -8.78
N ALA A 117 3.92 -10.16 -7.67
CA ALA A 117 4.47 -8.90 -7.17
C ALA A 117 5.32 -8.18 -8.23
N GLU A 118 6.13 -8.90 -9.01
CA GLU A 118 6.95 -8.33 -10.08
C GLU A 118 6.14 -7.78 -11.26
N LYS A 119 4.85 -8.13 -11.39
CA LYS A 119 3.95 -7.59 -12.42
C LYS A 119 3.33 -6.26 -12.03
N THR A 120 3.46 -5.86 -10.77
CA THR A 120 3.03 -4.55 -10.31
C THR A 120 3.96 -3.45 -10.89
N PRO A 121 3.46 -2.25 -11.19
CA PRO A 121 4.27 -1.12 -11.64
C PRO A 121 5.35 -0.71 -10.62
N ALA A 122 6.47 -0.19 -11.11
CA ALA A 122 7.63 0.14 -10.28
C ALA A 122 7.35 1.18 -9.19
N ASP A 123 6.42 2.10 -9.44
CA ASP A 123 5.98 3.10 -8.44
C ASP A 123 5.20 2.44 -7.29
N LEU A 124 4.28 1.52 -7.59
CA LEU A 124 3.59 0.72 -6.58
C LEU A 124 4.57 -0.15 -5.77
N GLN A 125 5.53 -0.81 -6.45
CA GLN A 125 6.57 -1.60 -5.79
C GLN A 125 7.38 -0.77 -4.79
N ALA A 126 7.75 0.46 -5.17
CA ALA A 126 8.51 1.35 -4.31
C ALA A 126 7.73 1.75 -3.05
N ILE A 127 6.43 2.07 -3.19
CA ILE A 127 5.55 2.38 -2.06
C ILE A 127 5.42 1.16 -1.14
N VAL A 128 5.11 -0.02 -1.69
CA VAL A 128 4.93 -1.26 -0.93
C VAL A 128 6.21 -1.62 -0.17
N LYS A 129 7.38 -1.50 -0.80
CA LYS A 129 8.67 -1.74 -0.15
C LYS A 129 8.89 -0.83 1.05
N GLN A 130 8.61 0.48 0.88
CA GLN A 130 8.75 1.43 1.97
C GLN A 130 7.70 1.18 3.07
N ALA A 131 6.46 0.82 2.72
CA ALA A 131 5.41 0.47 3.65
C ALA A 131 5.80 -0.73 4.53
N TRP A 132 6.36 -1.80 3.96
CA TRP A 132 6.86 -2.95 4.74
C TRP A 132 7.99 -2.56 5.70
N LYS A 133 8.95 -1.75 5.23
CA LYS A 133 10.03 -1.24 6.10
C LYS A 133 9.47 -0.44 7.29
N THR A 134 8.47 0.41 7.04
CA THR A 134 7.80 1.19 8.07
C THR A 134 7.03 0.30 9.05
N ARG A 135 6.28 -0.68 8.54
CA ARG A 135 5.55 -1.67 9.35
C ARG A 135 6.49 -2.42 10.29
N ASP A 136 7.58 -2.96 9.77
CA ASP A 136 8.50 -3.81 10.55
C ASP A 136 9.12 -3.04 11.72
N LYS A 137 9.45 -1.76 11.49
CA LYS A 137 9.91 -0.86 12.55
C LYS A 137 8.84 -0.59 13.60
N ALA A 138 7.62 -0.29 13.19
CA ALA A 138 6.50 -0.04 14.11
C ALA A 138 6.21 -1.27 14.97
N ILE A 139 6.16 -2.47 14.38
CA ILE A 139 5.99 -3.74 15.10
C ILE A 139 7.15 -3.97 16.08
N ALA A 140 8.39 -3.70 15.69
CA ALA A 140 9.56 -3.88 16.56
C ALA A 140 9.53 -2.97 17.80
N LYS A 141 8.94 -1.77 17.71
CA LYS A 141 8.77 -0.86 18.85
C LYS A 141 7.77 -1.40 19.89
N CYS A 142 6.65 -1.99 19.45
CA CYS A 142 5.61 -2.49 20.36
C CYS A 142 5.95 -3.79 21.10
N ARG A 143 6.95 -4.54 20.61
CA ARG A 143 7.37 -5.80 21.24
C ARG A 143 8.33 -5.60 22.40
N LYS A 144 8.71 -4.35 22.70
CA LYS A 144 9.52 -3.97 23.85
C LYS A 144 8.62 -3.60 25.02
#